data_AF-A0A3M8DD53-F1
#
_entry.id   AF-A0A3M8DD53-F1
#
_cell.length_a   1.000
_cell.length_b   1.000
_cell.length_c   1.000
_cell.angle_alpha   90.00
_cell.angle_beta   90.00
_cell.angle_gamma   90.00
#
_symmetry.space_group_name_H-M   'P 1'
#
loop_
_entity.id
_entity.type
_entity.pdbx_description
1 polymer ?
#
loop_
_entity_poly.entity_id
_entity_poly.type
_entity_poly.pdbx_seq_one_letter_code
_entity_poly.pdbx_strand_id
1 'polypeptide(L)'
;MNLYRRLHFLTFWAATIFLLLFGIGPGPAYADTALPIVDEQGTFSIEIYPLKHQLIVLKHGQKVKTYTVAVGNLSTPTPVGEYKIIYKGKDWGPSFGPRWLGLNVPWGIYGIHGTNKPYSIGQHLSHGCIRMYNRDVLELFDMVPVGTKVTIYGHILGHPSHHPRNLAEGDVGGDVQLIQSRLKSAGYFHGDCDGKFRASTTAALKKFQRDHGLPENGVVSLRMYREFGLVE
;
A
#
# COMPACT_ATOMS: atom_id res chain seq x y z
N MET A 1 -19.73 7.15 -67.37
CA MET A 1 -20.12 7.72 -68.68
C MET A 1 -19.56 9.14 -68.73
N ASN A 2 -18.57 9.35 -69.60
CA ASN A 2 -17.85 10.62 -69.80
C ASN A 2 -18.79 11.74 -70.29
N LEU A 3 -18.55 13.01 -69.90
CA LEU A 3 -18.23 14.09 -70.86
C LEU A 3 -17.84 15.46 -70.21
N TYR A 4 -16.57 15.85 -70.43
CA TYR A 4 -16.03 17.14 -70.90
C TYR A 4 -16.60 18.52 -70.52
N ARG A 5 -15.70 19.42 -70.04
CA ARG A 5 -15.20 20.65 -70.72
C ARG A 5 -14.11 21.31 -69.85
N ARG A 6 -12.81 21.26 -70.23
CA ARG A 6 -12.04 22.22 -71.07
C ARG A 6 -12.18 23.70 -70.65
N LEU A 7 -11.09 24.35 -70.22
CA LEU A 7 -10.22 25.19 -71.09
C LEU A 7 -8.99 25.74 -70.33
N HIS A 8 -7.82 25.72 -70.99
CA HIS A 8 -6.56 26.36 -70.59
C HIS A 8 -6.60 27.88 -70.81
N PHE A 9 -5.85 28.66 -70.01
CA PHE A 9 -5.04 29.79 -70.50
C PHE A 9 -3.87 30.08 -69.54
N LEU A 10 -2.66 30.13 -70.11
CA LEU A 10 -1.42 30.57 -69.49
C LEU A 10 -1.43 32.09 -69.28
N THR A 11 -0.76 32.60 -68.25
CA THR A 11 0.16 33.76 -68.37
C THR A 11 1.25 33.72 -67.29
N PHE A 12 2.49 33.82 -67.76
CA PHE A 12 3.71 34.11 -67.00
C PHE A 12 3.73 35.58 -66.59
N TRP A 13 4.13 35.92 -65.36
CA TRP A 13 4.73 37.23 -65.06
C TRP A 13 5.88 37.11 -64.06
N ALA A 14 6.82 38.02 -64.26
CA ALA A 14 8.22 38.01 -63.86
C ALA A 14 8.52 38.10 -62.35
N ALA A 15 9.76 37.73 -62.06
CA ALA A 15 10.46 37.86 -60.80
C ALA A 15 10.63 39.32 -60.33
N THR A 16 10.64 39.49 -59.00
CA THR A 16 11.50 40.46 -58.33
C THR A 16 12.02 39.85 -57.04
N ILE A 17 13.34 39.62 -57.03
CA ILE A 17 14.15 39.28 -55.88
C ILE A 17 14.27 40.55 -55.02
N PHE A 18 13.88 40.47 -53.74
CA PHE A 18 14.28 41.47 -52.75
C PHE A 18 15.20 40.79 -51.74
N LEU A 19 16.50 41.05 -51.91
CA LEU A 19 17.56 40.60 -51.02
C LEU A 19 17.61 41.59 -49.83
N LEU A 20 17.04 41.20 -48.69
CA LEU A 20 17.26 41.89 -47.41
C LEU A 20 18.18 41.02 -46.54
N LEU A 21 19.47 41.30 -46.65
CA LEU A 21 20.48 40.92 -45.66
C LEU A 21 20.33 41.85 -44.45
N PHE A 22 19.82 41.39 -43.31
CA PHE A 22 20.13 41.95 -42.00
C PHE A 22 19.79 40.96 -40.87
N GLY A 23 20.81 40.56 -40.10
CA GLY A 23 20.65 40.09 -38.73
C GLY A 23 20.72 38.57 -38.50
N ILE A 24 21.92 37.98 -38.49
CA ILE A 24 22.17 36.76 -37.71
C ILE A 24 22.21 37.19 -36.24
N GLY A 25 21.05 37.18 -35.57
CA GLY A 25 20.98 37.13 -34.12
C GLY A 25 20.80 35.67 -33.69
N PRO A 26 21.41 35.21 -32.58
CA PRO A 26 21.10 33.90 -32.04
C PRO A 26 19.66 33.95 -31.55
N GLY A 27 18.73 33.45 -32.37
CA GLY A 27 17.36 33.20 -31.93
C GLY A 27 17.42 32.24 -30.75
N PRO A 28 16.63 32.46 -29.69
CA PRO A 28 16.71 31.64 -28.49
C PRO A 28 16.50 30.19 -28.89
N ALA A 29 17.42 29.34 -28.45
CA ALA A 29 17.22 27.90 -28.42
C ALA A 29 15.82 27.68 -27.85
N TYR A 30 14.94 27.10 -28.65
CA TYR A 30 13.65 26.62 -28.18
C TYR A 30 14.02 25.60 -27.11
N ALA A 31 13.99 26.03 -25.85
CA ALA A 31 14.15 25.15 -24.71
C ALA A 31 13.11 24.06 -24.87
N ASP A 32 13.57 22.82 -24.83
CA ASP A 32 12.72 21.65 -24.64
C ASP A 32 11.61 22.05 -23.67
N THR A 33 10.36 21.92 -24.11
CA THR A 33 9.22 22.01 -23.20
C THR A 33 9.47 20.97 -22.11
N ALA A 34 9.85 21.44 -20.93
CA ALA A 34 9.99 20.61 -19.75
C ALA A 34 8.71 19.78 -19.65
N LEU A 35 8.88 18.46 -19.72
CA LEU A 35 7.82 17.50 -19.47
C LEU A 35 7.10 17.91 -18.18
N PRO A 36 5.75 17.91 -18.12
CA PRO A 36 5.07 18.06 -16.85
C PRO A 36 5.31 16.78 -16.05
N ILE A 37 6.40 16.72 -15.30
CA ILE A 37 6.65 15.69 -14.29
C ILE A 37 6.53 16.37 -12.92
N VAL A 38 5.30 16.61 -12.47
CA VAL A 38 4.96 16.39 -11.06
C VAL A 38 3.52 15.86 -11.03
N ASP A 39 3.45 14.55 -10.90
CA ASP A 39 2.27 13.84 -10.44
C ASP A 39 1.82 14.42 -9.08
N GLU A 40 0.65 15.07 -9.02
CA GLU A 40 0.07 15.55 -7.76
C GLU A 40 -0.33 14.40 -6.80
N GLN A 41 -0.25 13.13 -7.23
CA GLN A 41 -0.59 11.96 -6.42
C GLN A 41 0.52 11.57 -5.42
N GLY A 42 1.60 12.35 -5.32
CA GLY A 42 2.76 12.10 -4.45
C GLY A 42 3.05 13.16 -3.38
N THR A 43 2.14 14.12 -3.12
CA THR A 43 2.42 15.23 -2.20
C THR A 43 2.70 14.75 -0.78
N PHE A 44 1.89 13.82 -0.26
CA PHE A 44 2.05 13.25 1.07
C PHE A 44 2.18 11.73 1.02
N SER A 45 3.00 11.19 1.92
CA SER A 45 3.05 9.77 2.22
C SER A 45 3.17 9.56 3.73
N ILE A 46 2.82 8.36 4.18
CA ILE A 46 2.92 7.94 5.56
C ILE A 46 3.81 6.71 5.65
N GLU A 47 4.73 6.74 6.60
CA GLU A 47 5.55 5.58 6.97
C GLU A 47 5.23 5.20 8.42
N ILE A 48 4.98 3.92 8.67
CA ILE A 48 4.65 3.41 10.00
C ILE A 48 5.71 2.38 10.39
N TYR A 49 6.26 2.55 11.59
CA TYR A 49 7.26 1.68 12.19
C TYR A 49 6.68 1.10 13.50
N PRO A 50 5.95 -0.04 13.44
CA PRO A 50 5.29 -0.63 14.60
C PRO A 50 6.23 -0.88 15.78
N LEU A 51 7.44 -1.41 15.53
CA LEU A 51 8.44 -1.67 16.57
C LEU A 51 8.95 -0.41 17.29
N LYS A 52 8.87 0.74 16.62
CA LYS A 52 9.25 2.04 17.17
C LYS A 52 8.05 2.81 17.71
N HIS A 53 6.83 2.27 17.56
CA HIS A 53 5.59 2.97 17.85
C HIS A 53 5.49 4.34 17.17
N GLN A 54 5.95 4.43 15.92
CA GLN A 54 6.02 5.69 15.17
C GLN A 54 5.19 5.67 13.89
N LEU A 55 4.47 6.76 13.66
CA LEU A 55 3.91 7.14 12.37
C LEU A 55 4.58 8.43 11.92
N ILE A 56 5.15 8.42 10.73
CA ILE A 56 5.87 9.54 10.13
C ILE A 56 5.09 10.00 8.91
N VAL A 57 4.83 11.30 8.83
CA VAL A 57 4.25 11.93 7.64
C VAL A 57 5.37 12.60 6.86
N LEU A 58 5.43 12.33 5.57
CA LEU A 58 6.36 12.95 4.64
C LEU A 58 5.59 13.82 3.66
N LYS A 59 6.16 14.98 3.32
CA LYS A 59 5.71 15.86 2.24
C LYS A 59 6.83 15.96 1.21
N HIS A 60 6.59 15.56 -0.03
CA HIS A 60 7.63 15.46 -1.07
C HIS A 60 8.88 14.69 -0.60
N GLY A 61 8.67 13.57 0.11
CA GLY A 61 9.75 12.74 0.66
C GLY A 61 10.48 13.32 1.87
N GLN A 62 10.15 14.54 2.32
CA GLN A 62 10.72 15.14 3.51
C GLN A 62 9.81 14.92 4.71
N LYS A 63 10.38 14.44 5.82
CA LYS A 63 9.64 14.27 7.08
C LYS A 63 9.12 15.61 7.58
N VAL A 64 7.80 15.73 7.71
CA VAL A 64 7.14 16.93 8.27
C VAL A 64 6.59 16.71 9.66
N LYS A 65 6.26 15.46 10.03
CA LYS A 65 5.70 15.15 11.34
C LYS A 65 6.03 13.74 11.79
N THR A 66 6.09 13.53 13.09
CA THR A 66 6.22 12.22 13.73
C THR A 66 5.23 12.14 14.88
N TYR A 67 4.52 11.03 14.97
CA TYR A 67 3.54 10.75 16.00
C TYR A 67 3.87 9.44 16.70
N THR A 68 3.62 9.40 18.02
CA THR A 68 3.61 8.14 18.77
C THR A 68 2.28 7.44 18.54
N VAL A 69 2.31 6.14 18.24
CA VAL A 69 1.12 5.35 17.93
C VAL A 69 1.03 4.06 18.74
N ALA A 70 -0.18 3.55 18.96
CA ALA A 70 -0.36 2.15 19.36
C ALA A 70 -0.54 1.27 18.13
N VAL A 71 -0.08 0.03 18.23
CA VAL A 71 -0.15 -0.95 17.13
C VAL A 71 -0.70 -2.29 17.63
N GLY A 72 -0.97 -3.18 16.69
CA GLY A 72 -1.41 -4.54 16.95
C GLY A 72 -0.51 -5.30 17.91
N ASN A 73 -1.12 -6.14 18.74
CA ASN A 73 -0.42 -7.10 19.59
C ASN A 73 0.14 -8.28 18.75
N LEU A 74 0.88 -9.19 19.40
CA LEU A 74 1.50 -10.34 18.73
C LEU A 74 0.50 -11.30 18.08
N SER A 75 -0.73 -11.41 18.61
CA SER A 75 -1.78 -12.28 18.07
C SER A 75 -2.55 -11.64 16.91
N THR A 76 -2.63 -10.31 16.89
CA THR A 76 -3.35 -9.50 15.88
C THR A 76 -2.45 -8.37 15.40
N PRO A 77 -1.35 -8.69 14.70
CA PRO A 77 -0.33 -7.72 14.35
C PRO A 77 -0.87 -6.65 13.39
N THR A 78 -0.21 -5.50 13.40
CA THR A 78 -0.48 -4.47 12.37
C THR A 78 0.01 -4.99 11.02
N PRO A 79 -0.79 -4.88 9.96
CA PRO A 79 -0.44 -5.47 8.67
C PRO A 79 0.79 -4.78 8.07
N VAL A 80 1.83 -5.54 7.78
CA VAL A 80 3.06 -5.05 7.11
C VAL A 80 2.82 -5.04 5.60
N GLY A 81 3.21 -3.94 4.93
CA GLY A 81 3.06 -3.80 3.48
C GLY A 81 2.78 -2.37 3.02
N GLU A 82 2.41 -2.23 1.76
CA GLU A 82 2.01 -0.95 1.16
C GLU A 82 0.49 -0.88 1.01
N TYR A 83 -0.08 0.24 1.47
CA TYR A 83 -1.51 0.52 1.46
C TYR A 83 -1.78 1.96 1.00
N LYS A 84 -3.06 2.29 0.86
CA LYS A 84 -3.55 3.65 0.62
C LYS A 84 -4.67 3.96 1.60
N ILE A 85 -4.77 5.22 1.99
CA ILE A 85 -5.98 5.74 2.62
C ILE A 85 -7.08 5.74 1.55
N ILE A 86 -8.12 4.94 1.74
CA ILE A 86 -9.25 4.83 0.80
C ILE A 86 -10.53 5.49 1.32
N TYR A 87 -10.56 5.83 2.60
CA TYR A 87 -11.74 6.40 3.22
C TYR A 87 -11.34 7.27 4.42
N LYS A 88 -12.09 8.34 4.65
CA LYS A 88 -11.95 9.24 5.80
C LYS A 88 -13.32 9.51 6.40
N GLY A 89 -13.49 9.19 7.68
CA GLY A 89 -14.74 9.33 8.43
C GLY A 89 -14.55 10.14 9.70
N LYS A 90 -15.59 10.90 10.06
CA LYS A 90 -15.76 11.50 11.39
C LYS A 90 -16.66 10.58 12.21
N ASP A 91 -16.33 10.40 13.48
CA ASP A 91 -17.19 9.69 14.46
C ASP A 91 -17.57 8.24 14.07
N TRP A 92 -16.58 7.46 13.62
CA TRP A 92 -16.75 6.04 13.25
C TRP A 92 -17.27 5.14 14.39
N GLY A 93 -17.06 5.57 15.63
CA GLY A 93 -17.57 4.92 16.83
C GLY A 93 -16.77 5.32 18.07
N PRO A 94 -17.31 5.09 19.28
CA PRO A 94 -16.73 5.62 20.52
C PRO A 94 -15.30 5.13 20.79
N SER A 95 -14.96 3.91 20.36
CA SER A 95 -13.62 3.34 20.53
C SER A 95 -12.57 3.91 19.58
N PHE A 96 -13.00 4.59 18.51
CA PHE A 96 -12.12 5.03 17.41
C PHE A 96 -11.74 6.52 17.52
N GLY A 97 -12.22 7.22 18.55
CA GLY A 97 -11.97 8.64 18.71
C GLY A 97 -12.64 9.48 17.60
N PRO A 98 -12.17 10.72 17.37
CA PRO A 98 -12.89 11.68 16.54
C PRO A 98 -12.74 11.43 15.04
N ARG A 99 -11.73 10.66 14.61
CA ARG A 99 -11.38 10.49 13.19
C ARG A 99 -10.94 9.07 12.89
N TRP A 100 -11.29 8.64 11.69
CA TRP A 100 -10.93 7.35 11.11
C TRP A 100 -10.40 7.54 9.68
N LEU A 101 -9.25 6.95 9.40
CA LEU A 101 -8.65 6.86 8.06
C LEU A 101 -8.53 5.38 7.69
N GLY A 102 -9.40 4.91 6.79
CA GLY A 102 -9.47 3.51 6.38
C GLY A 102 -8.39 3.15 5.36
N LEU A 103 -7.77 1.99 5.54
CA LEU A 103 -6.73 1.43 4.67
C LEU A 103 -7.29 0.30 3.80
N ASN A 104 -6.76 0.14 2.58
CA ASN A 104 -7.14 -0.94 1.65
C ASN A 104 -6.49 -2.30 1.97
N VAL A 105 -6.52 -2.73 3.22
CA VAL A 105 -5.99 -4.04 3.62
C VAL A 105 -6.94 -5.14 3.10
N PRO A 106 -6.45 -6.13 2.32
CA PRO A 106 -7.35 -7.02 1.56
C PRO A 106 -8.10 -8.03 2.44
N TRP A 107 -7.60 -8.30 3.64
CA TRP A 107 -8.19 -9.30 4.54
C TRP A 107 -9.14 -8.75 5.61
N GLY A 108 -9.28 -7.42 5.76
CA GLY A 108 -10.18 -6.88 6.77
C GLY A 108 -10.25 -5.36 6.82
N ILE A 109 -10.95 -4.86 7.84
CA ILE A 109 -11.13 -3.43 8.08
C ILE A 109 -10.00 -2.95 8.98
N TYR A 110 -9.06 -2.20 8.41
CA TYR A 110 -7.93 -1.62 9.11
C TYR A 110 -7.90 -0.11 8.88
N GLY A 111 -7.38 0.62 9.86
CA GLY A 111 -7.31 2.06 9.78
C GLY A 111 -6.33 2.69 10.75
N ILE A 112 -6.05 3.96 10.49
CA ILE A 112 -5.42 4.89 11.42
C ILE A 112 -6.54 5.68 12.09
N HIS A 113 -6.62 5.67 13.42
CA HIS A 113 -7.73 6.30 14.13
C HIS A 113 -7.33 6.84 15.50
N GLY A 114 -8.20 7.64 16.12
CA GLY A 114 -8.03 8.12 17.50
C GLY A 114 -8.23 7.00 18.52
N THR A 115 -8.48 7.32 19.79
CA THR A 115 -8.76 6.28 20.78
C THR A 115 -9.49 6.83 22.00
N ASN A 116 -10.32 6.01 22.63
CA ASN A 116 -10.82 6.24 23.99
C ASN A 116 -9.93 5.61 25.07
N LYS A 117 -8.84 4.94 24.66
CA LYS A 117 -7.83 4.32 25.54
C LYS A 117 -6.48 5.00 25.31
N PRO A 118 -6.29 6.27 25.72
CA PRO A 118 -5.06 7.01 25.46
C PRO A 118 -3.82 6.37 26.08
N TYR A 119 -3.97 5.61 27.16
CA TYR A 119 -2.89 4.83 27.77
C TYR A 119 -2.33 3.76 26.82
N SER A 120 -3.06 3.33 25.79
CA SER A 120 -2.56 2.34 24.83
C SER A 120 -1.52 2.89 23.85
N ILE A 121 -1.42 4.21 23.70
CA ILE A 121 -0.47 4.85 22.77
C ILE A 121 0.96 4.57 23.22
N GLY A 122 1.83 4.18 22.27
CA GLY A 122 3.19 3.73 22.57
C GLY A 122 3.30 2.25 22.93
N GLN A 123 2.24 1.46 22.72
CA GLN A 123 2.19 0.05 23.07
C GLN A 123 1.57 -0.84 21.96
N HIS A 124 1.84 -2.14 22.06
CA HIS A 124 1.24 -3.21 21.27
C HIS A 124 -0.12 -3.67 21.85
N LEU A 125 -1.12 -2.78 21.89
CA LEU A 125 -2.41 -3.00 22.57
C LEU A 125 -3.65 -2.86 21.67
N SER A 126 -3.47 -2.82 20.35
CA SER A 126 -4.58 -2.83 19.39
C SER A 126 -4.84 -4.22 18.81
N HIS A 127 -5.92 -4.34 18.02
CA HIS A 127 -6.23 -5.53 17.21
C HIS A 127 -5.75 -5.37 15.76
N GLY A 128 -4.64 -4.67 15.56
CA GLY A 128 -4.00 -4.47 14.26
C GLY A 128 -4.22 -3.09 13.63
N CYS A 129 -5.21 -2.31 14.10
CA CYS A 129 -5.33 -0.90 13.71
C CYS A 129 -4.26 -0.01 14.36
N ILE A 130 -3.94 1.12 13.75
CA ILE A 130 -2.99 2.09 14.26
C ILE A 130 -3.75 3.14 15.07
N ARG A 131 -3.51 3.20 16.38
CA ARG A 131 -4.17 4.18 17.26
C ARG A 131 -3.27 5.39 17.46
N MET A 132 -3.87 6.57 17.46
CA MET A 132 -3.22 7.85 17.73
C MET A 132 -3.91 8.55 18.90
N TYR A 133 -3.23 9.52 19.52
CA TYR A 133 -3.94 10.47 20.38
C TYR A 133 -4.99 11.23 19.57
N ASN A 134 -6.11 11.59 20.20
CA ASN A 134 -7.21 12.27 19.51
C ASN A 134 -6.80 13.61 18.89
N ARG A 135 -5.92 14.38 19.54
CA ARG A 135 -5.36 15.62 18.98
C ARG A 135 -4.49 15.36 17.73
N ASP A 136 -3.74 14.25 17.73
CA ASP A 136 -2.79 13.92 16.67
C ASP A 136 -3.53 13.38 15.43
N VAL A 137 -4.58 12.58 15.63
CA VAL A 137 -5.41 12.09 14.51
C VAL A 137 -6.23 13.21 13.87
N LEU A 138 -6.62 14.23 14.63
CA LEU A 138 -7.29 15.42 14.08
C LEU A 138 -6.35 16.15 13.13
N GLU A 139 -5.11 16.41 13.55
CA GLU A 139 -4.08 17.04 12.71
C GLU A 139 -3.77 16.20 11.48
N LEU A 140 -3.53 14.88 11.64
CA LEU A 140 -3.27 13.98 10.53
C LEU A 140 -4.44 13.99 9.53
N PHE A 141 -5.67 13.92 10.04
CA PHE A 141 -6.87 13.90 9.22
C PHE A 141 -6.98 15.15 8.36
N ASP A 142 -6.65 16.33 8.85
CA ASP A 142 -6.73 17.54 8.03
C ASP A 142 -5.53 17.67 7.06
N MET A 143 -4.39 17.05 7.40
CA MET A 143 -3.16 17.12 6.62
C MET A 143 -3.15 16.24 5.36
N VAL A 144 -3.62 14.99 5.43
CA VAL A 144 -3.43 14.01 4.34
C VAL A 144 -4.72 13.73 3.54
N PRO A 145 -4.69 13.73 2.20
CA PRO A 145 -5.86 13.42 1.38
C PRO A 145 -6.15 11.90 1.31
N VAL A 146 -7.35 11.54 0.88
CA VAL A 146 -7.63 10.17 0.38
C VAL A 146 -6.71 9.89 -0.81
N GLY A 147 -6.22 8.66 -0.92
CA GLY A 147 -5.23 8.24 -1.91
C GLY A 147 -3.79 8.24 -1.38
N THR A 148 -3.51 8.92 -0.26
CA THR A 148 -2.19 8.97 0.38
C THR A 148 -1.63 7.57 0.60
N LYS A 149 -0.40 7.34 0.10
CA LYS A 149 0.34 6.10 0.29
C LYS A 149 0.71 5.92 1.77
N VAL A 150 0.51 4.70 2.27
CA VAL A 150 0.87 4.28 3.64
C VAL A 150 1.75 3.05 3.55
N THR A 151 3.01 3.16 3.96
CA THR A 151 3.93 2.02 4.05
C THR A 151 4.08 1.62 5.51
N ILE A 152 3.77 0.37 5.82
CA ILE A 152 3.93 -0.19 7.17
C ILE A 152 5.11 -1.15 7.14
N TYR A 153 6.20 -0.75 7.81
CA TYR A 153 7.45 -1.50 7.86
C TYR A 153 7.40 -2.59 8.93
N GLY A 154 8.15 -3.66 8.71
CA GLY A 154 8.30 -4.75 9.66
C GLY A 154 8.59 -6.06 8.96
N HIS A 155 8.61 -7.13 9.74
CA HIS A 155 8.71 -8.48 9.21
C HIS A 155 7.32 -9.13 9.20
N ILE A 156 6.97 -9.83 8.11
CA ILE A 156 5.63 -10.42 7.93
C ILE A 156 5.28 -11.41 9.05
N LEU A 157 6.29 -12.13 9.57
CA LEU A 157 6.11 -13.09 10.67
C LEU A 157 6.09 -12.45 12.07
N GLY A 158 6.07 -11.11 12.17
CA GLY A 158 6.04 -10.39 13.43
C GLY A 158 7.41 -9.97 13.96
N HIS A 159 7.56 -9.93 15.29
CA HIS A 159 8.75 -9.38 15.94
C HIS A 159 9.96 -10.33 15.82
N PRO A 160 11.16 -9.88 15.41
CA PRO A 160 12.33 -10.75 15.22
C PRO A 160 12.79 -11.53 16.46
N SER A 161 12.57 -10.98 17.67
CA SER A 161 12.90 -11.65 18.94
C SER A 161 11.80 -12.58 19.48
N HIS A 162 10.72 -12.80 18.73
CA HIS A 162 9.64 -13.69 19.13
C HIS A 162 9.35 -14.71 18.02
N HIS A 163 8.89 -15.89 18.41
CA HIS A 163 8.42 -16.86 17.43
C HIS A 163 7.16 -16.33 16.72
N PRO A 164 6.97 -16.68 15.44
CA PRO A 164 5.74 -16.37 14.73
C PRO A 164 4.54 -16.95 15.48
N ARG A 165 3.42 -16.23 15.47
CA ARG A 165 2.18 -16.73 16.06
C ARG A 165 1.73 -18.01 15.35
N ASN A 166 1.05 -18.88 16.08
CA ASN A 166 0.36 -20.01 15.46
C ASN A 166 -0.78 -19.49 14.60
N LEU A 167 -1.00 -20.11 13.43
CA LEU A 167 -2.13 -19.81 12.56
C LEU A 167 -3.08 -20.99 12.48
N ALA A 168 -4.37 -20.70 12.52
CA ALA A 168 -5.44 -21.66 12.33
C ALA A 168 -6.61 -21.01 11.58
N GLU A 169 -7.64 -21.81 11.31
CA GLU A 169 -8.87 -21.31 10.68
C GLU A 169 -9.46 -20.12 11.46
N GLY A 170 -9.83 -19.07 10.72
CA GLY A 170 -10.33 -17.80 11.26
C GLY A 170 -9.26 -16.70 11.33
N ASP A 171 -7.98 -17.06 11.31
CA ASP A 171 -6.90 -16.06 11.29
C ASP A 171 -6.86 -15.27 9.99
N VAL A 172 -6.43 -14.01 10.09
CA VAL A 172 -6.20 -13.13 8.95
C VAL A 172 -4.85 -12.43 9.08
N GLY A 173 -4.21 -12.11 7.97
CA GLY A 173 -2.93 -11.38 7.99
C GLY A 173 -2.04 -11.64 6.77
N GLY A 174 -0.96 -10.86 6.69
CA GLY A 174 0.09 -11.08 5.69
C GLY A 174 0.85 -12.39 5.91
N ASP A 175 0.94 -12.86 7.16
CA ASP A 175 1.47 -14.17 7.52
C ASP A 175 0.60 -15.30 6.96
N VAL A 176 -0.73 -15.17 7.05
CA VAL A 176 -1.67 -16.09 6.42
C VAL A 176 -1.51 -16.09 4.90
N GLN A 177 -1.39 -14.91 4.28
CA GLN A 177 -1.16 -14.80 2.83
C GLN A 177 0.16 -15.48 2.42
N LEU A 178 1.21 -15.33 3.22
CA LEU A 178 2.49 -16.00 3.01
C LEU A 178 2.35 -17.52 3.08
N ILE A 179 1.63 -18.06 4.07
CA ILE A 179 1.36 -19.51 4.16
C ILE A 179 0.55 -20.01 2.96
N GLN A 180 -0.51 -19.29 2.57
CA GLN A 180 -1.29 -19.62 1.38
C GLN A 180 -0.38 -19.66 0.13
N SER A 181 0.54 -18.71 -0.01
CA SER A 181 1.51 -18.67 -1.12
C SER A 181 2.47 -19.87 -1.10
N ARG A 182 2.94 -20.29 0.09
CA ARG A 182 3.81 -21.47 0.24
C ARG A 182 3.07 -22.76 -0.09
N LEU A 183 1.86 -22.94 0.44
CA LEU A 183 1.00 -24.09 0.10
C LEU A 183 0.66 -24.13 -1.39
N LYS A 184 0.41 -22.97 -2.02
CA LYS A 184 0.12 -22.87 -3.44
C LYS A 184 1.33 -23.26 -4.29
N SER A 185 2.51 -22.76 -3.93
CA SER A 185 3.77 -23.09 -4.61
C SER A 185 4.12 -24.58 -4.49
N ALA A 186 3.75 -25.21 -3.36
CA ALA A 186 3.91 -26.64 -3.15
C ALA A 186 2.80 -27.50 -3.80
N GLY A 187 1.81 -26.89 -4.48
CA GLY A 187 0.75 -27.60 -5.19
C GLY A 187 -0.42 -28.08 -4.31
N TYR A 188 -0.54 -27.60 -3.07
CA TYR A 188 -1.59 -28.00 -2.13
C TYR A 188 -2.79 -27.04 -2.09
N PHE A 189 -2.57 -25.76 -2.42
CA PHE A 189 -3.60 -24.72 -2.36
C PHE A 189 -3.85 -24.09 -3.73
N HIS A 190 -5.09 -24.14 -4.21
CA HIS A 190 -5.45 -23.61 -5.53
C HIS A 190 -6.28 -22.32 -5.48
N GLY A 191 -6.66 -21.86 -4.29
CA GLY A 191 -7.41 -20.63 -4.09
C GLY A 191 -6.57 -19.37 -4.21
N ASP A 192 -7.21 -18.23 -3.93
CA ASP A 192 -6.56 -16.93 -3.84
C ASP A 192 -5.77 -16.80 -2.53
N CYS A 193 -4.59 -16.20 -2.62
CA CYS A 193 -3.80 -15.85 -1.44
C CYS A 193 -4.31 -14.52 -0.89
N ASP A 194 -5.50 -14.54 -0.29
CA ASP A 194 -6.22 -13.35 0.17
C ASP A 194 -5.89 -12.95 1.61
N GLY A 195 -5.04 -13.72 2.29
CA GLY A 195 -4.70 -13.51 3.69
C GLY A 195 -5.80 -13.87 4.68
N LYS A 196 -6.78 -14.70 4.28
CA LYS A 196 -7.86 -15.20 5.14
C LYS A 196 -7.77 -16.72 5.29
N PHE A 197 -7.52 -17.19 6.50
CA PHE A 197 -7.37 -18.60 6.78
C PHE A 197 -8.75 -19.25 6.89
N ARG A 198 -9.20 -19.87 5.79
CA ARG A 198 -10.53 -20.50 5.69
C ARG A 198 -10.42 -22.01 5.57
N ALA A 199 -11.55 -22.71 5.57
CA ALA A 199 -11.65 -24.15 5.38
C ALA A 199 -10.83 -24.69 4.17
N SER A 200 -10.72 -23.92 3.08
CA SER A 200 -9.88 -24.30 1.93
C SER A 200 -8.38 -24.29 2.26
N THR A 201 -7.90 -23.30 3.01
CA THR A 201 -6.53 -23.25 3.54
C THR A 201 -6.31 -24.36 4.56
N THR A 202 -7.28 -24.62 5.45
CA THR A 202 -7.24 -25.73 6.41
C THR A 202 -7.08 -27.07 5.70
N ALA A 203 -7.89 -27.33 4.67
CA ALA A 203 -7.83 -28.58 3.89
C ALA A 203 -6.47 -28.75 3.18
N ALA A 204 -5.97 -27.69 2.54
CA ALA A 204 -4.65 -27.68 1.91
C ALA A 204 -3.52 -27.95 2.91
N LEU A 205 -3.58 -27.29 4.07
CA LEU A 205 -2.60 -27.45 5.14
C LEU A 205 -2.61 -28.87 5.70
N LYS A 206 -3.79 -29.42 5.98
CA LYS A 206 -3.94 -30.80 6.47
C LYS A 206 -3.39 -31.81 5.47
N LYS A 207 -3.63 -31.61 4.17
CA LYS A 207 -3.03 -32.45 3.13
C LYS A 207 -1.50 -32.36 3.14
N PHE A 208 -0.94 -31.15 3.20
CA PHE A 208 0.51 -30.97 3.34
C PHE A 208 1.06 -31.67 4.58
N GLN A 209 0.39 -31.51 5.73
CA GLN A 209 0.79 -32.15 6.98
C GLN A 209 0.85 -33.68 6.86
N ARG A 210 -0.19 -34.30 6.29
CA ARG A 210 -0.21 -35.75 6.06
C ARG A 210 0.95 -36.20 5.17
N ASP A 211 1.15 -35.54 4.04
CA ASP A 211 2.14 -35.93 3.03
C ASP A 211 3.58 -35.76 3.55
N HIS A 212 3.79 -34.90 4.54
CA HIS A 212 5.07 -34.68 5.23
C HIS A 212 5.20 -35.41 6.57
N GLY A 213 4.28 -36.32 6.93
CA GLY A 213 4.33 -37.08 8.18
C GLY A 213 4.15 -36.25 9.45
N LEU A 214 3.44 -35.12 9.35
CA LEU A 214 3.15 -34.19 10.44
C LEU A 214 1.73 -34.42 11.00
N PRO A 215 1.46 -34.00 12.25
CA PRO A 215 0.10 -34.05 12.80
C PRO A 215 -0.89 -33.24 11.94
N GLU A 216 -1.97 -33.90 11.50
CA GLU A 216 -3.02 -33.30 10.65
C GLU A 216 -4.00 -32.41 11.45
N ASN A 217 -3.47 -31.46 12.21
CA ASN A 217 -4.27 -30.60 13.08
C ASN A 217 -4.76 -29.33 12.37
N GLY A 218 -4.29 -29.02 11.17
CA GLY A 218 -4.65 -27.79 10.45
C GLY A 218 -4.12 -26.51 11.10
N VAL A 219 -3.07 -26.61 11.93
CA VAL A 219 -2.42 -25.48 12.60
C VAL A 219 -1.01 -25.27 12.05
N VAL A 220 -0.69 -24.03 11.69
CA VAL A 220 0.68 -23.61 11.38
C VAL A 220 1.39 -23.33 12.69
N SER A 221 2.14 -24.31 13.18
CA SER A 221 3.00 -24.19 14.36
C SER A 221 4.42 -23.76 13.97
N LEU A 222 5.28 -23.50 14.97
CA LEU A 222 6.71 -23.24 14.74
C LEU A 222 7.38 -24.30 13.84
N ARG A 223 7.02 -25.59 14.02
CA ARG A 223 7.52 -26.67 13.16
C ARG A 223 7.11 -26.45 11.71
N MET A 224 5.86 -26.07 11.45
CA MET A 224 5.39 -25.78 10.09
C MET A 224 6.13 -24.60 9.46
N TYR A 225 6.43 -23.56 10.22
CA TYR A 225 7.24 -22.45 9.70
C TYR A 225 8.65 -22.91 9.27
N ARG A 226 9.26 -23.85 9.99
CA ARG A 226 10.54 -24.47 9.58
C ARG A 226 10.40 -25.32 8.33
N GLU A 227 9.35 -26.14 8.23
CA GLU A 227 9.07 -26.95 7.03
C GLU A 227 8.85 -26.08 5.78
N PHE A 228 8.31 -24.87 5.94
CA PHE A 228 8.19 -23.90 4.85
C PHE A 228 9.46 -23.07 4.59
N GLY A 229 10.56 -23.31 5.33
CA GLY A 229 11.81 -22.56 5.22
C GLY A 229 11.64 -21.08 5.57
N LEU A 230 10.70 -20.76 6.47
CA LEU A 230 10.38 -19.39 6.88
C LEU A 230 11.13 -18.95 8.13
N VAL A 231 11.63 -19.90 8.92
CA VAL A 231 12.42 -19.70 10.12
C VAL A 231 13.44 -20.84 10.27
N GLU A 232 14.53 -20.56 10.97
CA GLU A 232 15.60 -21.54 11.29
C GLU A 232 15.27 -22.41 12.53
#